data_AF-A0A833W7K4-F1
#
_entry.id   AF-A0A833W7K4-F1
#
_cell.length_a   1.000
_cell.length_b   1.000
_cell.length_c   1.000
_cell.angle_alpha   90.00
_cell.angle_beta   90.00
_cell.angle_gamma   90.00
#
_symmetry.space_group_name_H-M   'P 1'
#
loop_
_entity.id
_entity.type
_entity.pdbx_description
1 polymer ?
#
loop_
_entity_poly.entity_id
_entity_poly.type
_entity_poly.pdbx_seq_one_letter_code
_entity_poly.pdbx_strand_id
1 'polypeptide(L)'
;MAFISSTSTKFFEVFSMLRQHIQKINNPQIYVSFKEDDDNLRGMSTFWKLENEIFSYQTNEIYPSGQVVATVVLDLPKFDERPFYDIYGTIVYEVEEREYQISVPVIRLKIDDTIDSGYQVKFLNHVDPTRMKDVHVISPMILALRSTSIEKNVDIQMKRDPERKKHFLKFLKKYSFQEIHTNVHFVQTTGCLMHCLIEILPISPVEKEEKLRISSRSNHQMNIIIGLLREYFPDLLTEENVNPVNAAMVLMEELKLYLKDTSTANRQLARIATDLVIP
;
A
#
# COMPACT_ATOMS: atom_id res chain seq x y z
N MET A 1 -26.95 -7.53 -4.50
CA MET A 1 -26.07 -7.51 -5.69
C MET A 1 -24.74 -6.92 -5.28
N ALA A 2 -23.72 -7.75 -5.11
CA ALA A 2 -22.37 -7.30 -4.84
C ALA A 2 -21.72 -6.90 -6.17
N PHE A 3 -21.42 -5.62 -6.35
CA PHE A 3 -20.52 -5.17 -7.40
C PHE A 3 -19.11 -5.64 -7.03
N ILE A 4 -18.72 -6.81 -7.53
CA ILE A 4 -17.31 -7.19 -7.58
C ILE A 4 -16.74 -6.36 -8.73
N SER A 5 -16.19 -5.19 -8.41
CA SER A 5 -15.27 -4.49 -9.29
C SER A 5 -14.16 -5.47 -9.66
N SER A 6 -14.17 -5.94 -10.90
CA SER A 6 -13.18 -6.82 -11.47
C SER A 6 -11.89 -6.06 -11.79
N THR A 7 -11.37 -5.30 -10.82
CA THR A 7 -10.03 -4.74 -10.87
C THR A 7 -9.06 -5.88 -10.58
N SER A 8 -8.71 -6.60 -11.63
CA SER A 8 -7.58 -7.50 -11.59
C SER A 8 -6.32 -6.63 -11.63
N THR A 9 -5.66 -6.53 -10.49
CA THR A 9 -4.43 -5.76 -10.31
C THR A 9 -3.22 -6.67 -10.52
N LYS A 10 -2.30 -6.29 -11.41
CA LYS A 10 -1.00 -6.96 -11.55
C LYS A 10 0.17 -6.05 -11.22
N PHE A 11 1.25 -6.66 -10.74
CA PHE A 11 2.43 -6.00 -10.21
C PHE A 11 3.65 -6.25 -11.09
N PHE A 12 4.43 -5.21 -11.34
CA PHE A 12 5.73 -5.33 -12.00
C PHE A 12 6.80 -4.71 -11.12
N GLU A 13 7.89 -5.46 -10.90
CA GLU A 13 9.08 -4.95 -10.22
C GLU A 13 10.03 -4.34 -11.26
N VAL A 14 10.26 -3.04 -11.17
CA VAL A 14 11.24 -2.35 -12.03
C VAL A 14 12.55 -2.25 -11.25
N PHE A 15 13.43 -3.24 -11.43
CA PHE A 15 14.73 -3.24 -10.78
C PHE A 15 15.75 -2.36 -11.52
N SER A 16 16.28 -1.36 -10.80
CA SER A 16 17.61 -0.74 -11.00
C SER A 16 17.89 0.20 -12.20
N MET A 17 16.88 0.66 -12.94
CA MET A 17 17.13 1.51 -14.14
C MET A 17 17.69 2.91 -13.84
N LEU A 18 17.55 3.41 -12.62
CA LEU A 18 17.96 4.76 -12.24
C LEU A 18 19.36 4.84 -11.61
N ARG A 19 20.10 3.72 -11.51
CA ARG A 19 21.44 3.66 -10.90
C ARG A 19 22.54 4.39 -11.69
N GLN A 20 22.24 4.88 -12.88
CA GLN A 20 23.22 5.55 -13.74
C GLN A 20 23.45 7.01 -13.34
N HIS A 21 22.62 7.57 -12.45
CA HIS A 21 22.77 8.94 -11.97
C HIS A 21 23.66 9.03 -10.74
N ILE A 22 24.68 9.88 -10.82
CA ILE A 22 25.59 10.20 -9.71
C ILE A 22 24.92 11.20 -8.72
N GLN A 23 23.77 11.75 -9.11
CA GLN A 23 23.04 12.80 -8.38
C GLN A 23 21.71 12.27 -7.84
N LYS A 24 21.18 12.95 -6.83
CA LYS A 24 19.87 12.65 -6.24
C LYS A 24 18.78 12.84 -7.29
N ILE A 25 17.90 11.86 -7.41
CA ILE A 25 16.70 11.92 -8.23
C ILE A 25 15.51 12.25 -7.33
N ASN A 26 14.68 13.19 -7.74
CA ASN A 26 13.45 13.57 -7.05
C ASN A 26 12.22 13.23 -7.90
N ASN A 27 11.09 13.07 -7.20
CA ASN A 27 9.75 12.90 -7.75
C ASN A 27 9.65 11.88 -8.90
N PRO A 28 10.27 10.68 -8.78
CA PRO A 28 10.18 9.70 -9.85
C PRO A 28 8.73 9.20 -9.98
N GLN A 29 8.27 9.09 -11.21
CA GLN A 29 6.92 8.62 -11.56
C GLN A 29 7.02 7.63 -12.73
N ILE A 30 6.26 6.54 -12.67
CA ILE A 30 6.17 5.58 -13.76
C ILE A 30 4.82 5.71 -14.43
N TYR A 31 4.87 6.01 -15.72
CA TYR A 31 3.74 6.02 -16.63
C TYR A 31 3.75 4.76 -17.46
N VAL A 32 2.59 4.14 -17.63
CA VAL A 32 2.44 2.84 -18.29
C VAL A 32 1.20 2.83 -19.17
N SER A 33 1.37 2.32 -20.37
CA SER A 33 0.31 2.18 -21.37
C SER A 33 0.41 0.84 -22.09
N PHE A 34 -0.70 0.43 -22.68
CA PHE A 34 -0.72 -0.64 -23.67
C PHE A 34 -0.55 -0.02 -25.05
N LYS A 35 0.15 -0.71 -25.96
CA LYS A 35 0.51 -0.22 -27.31
C LYS A 35 -0.59 0.49 -28.12
N GLU A 36 -1.85 0.16 -27.87
CA GLU A 36 -2.98 0.59 -28.70
C GLU A 36 -4.02 1.40 -27.91
N ASP A 37 -3.70 1.72 -26.65
CA ASP A 37 -4.50 2.54 -25.77
C ASP A 37 -3.65 3.75 -25.36
N ASP A 38 -3.16 4.47 -26.37
CA ASP A 38 -2.15 5.54 -26.26
C ASP A 38 -2.57 6.69 -25.34
N ASP A 39 -3.88 6.86 -25.12
CA ASP A 39 -4.41 8.01 -24.36
C ASP A 39 -4.73 7.69 -22.88
N ASN A 40 -4.67 6.42 -22.45
CA ASN A 40 -5.06 6.04 -21.09
C ASN A 40 -3.88 5.47 -20.29
N LEU A 41 -3.52 6.19 -19.23
CA LEU A 41 -2.64 5.64 -18.19
C LEU A 41 -3.38 4.51 -17.46
N ARG A 42 -2.77 3.32 -17.44
CA ARG A 42 -3.43 2.08 -16.97
C ARG A 42 -2.89 1.58 -15.63
N GLY A 43 -2.20 2.44 -14.88
CA GLY A 43 -1.63 1.99 -13.61
C GLY A 43 -1.17 3.07 -12.65
N MET A 44 -1.02 2.64 -11.40
CA MET A 44 -0.41 3.40 -10.33
C MET A 44 0.98 2.86 -10.04
N SER A 45 1.92 3.73 -9.72
CA SER A 45 3.28 3.32 -9.38
C SER A 45 3.69 3.82 -8.01
N THR A 46 4.59 3.08 -7.37
CA THR A 46 5.13 3.43 -6.06
C THR A 46 6.60 3.05 -6.01
N PHE A 47 7.42 3.97 -5.52
CA PHE A 47 8.83 3.75 -5.27
C PHE A 47 9.05 3.47 -3.79
N TRP A 48 9.86 2.45 -3.52
CA TRP A 48 10.12 1.92 -2.20
C TRP A 48 11.61 2.00 -1.93
N LYS A 49 12.00 2.79 -0.92
CA LYS A 49 13.34 2.75 -0.35
C LYS A 49 13.45 1.51 0.52
N LEU A 50 14.40 0.63 0.20
CA LEU A 50 14.72 -0.51 1.05
C LEU A 50 15.60 -0.02 2.20
N GLU A 51 15.08 -0.11 3.43
CA GLU A 51 15.86 0.16 4.64
C GLU A 51 16.72 -1.07 4.99
N ASN A 52 16.15 -2.25 4.75
CA ASN A 52 16.87 -3.51 4.70
C ASN A 52 16.22 -4.42 3.67
N GLU A 53 16.60 -5.70 3.69
CA GLU A 53 16.11 -6.73 2.77
C GLU A 53 14.58 -6.90 2.72
N ILE A 54 13.86 -6.53 3.78
CA ILE A 54 12.43 -6.78 3.95
C ILE A 54 11.64 -5.50 4.18
N PHE A 55 12.11 -4.63 5.07
CA PHE A 55 11.44 -3.38 5.37
C PHE A 55 11.73 -2.33 4.32
N SER A 56 10.66 -1.78 3.79
CA SER A 56 10.70 -0.70 2.83
C SER A 56 9.80 0.47 3.27
N TYR A 57 10.07 1.64 2.70
CA TYR A 57 9.26 2.84 2.91
C TYR A 57 8.99 3.49 1.57
N GLN A 58 7.76 3.96 1.37
CA GLN A 58 7.45 4.76 0.19
C GLN A 58 8.37 5.98 0.17
N THR A 59 8.90 6.30 -1.01
CA THR A 59 9.79 7.45 -1.19
C THR A 59 9.52 8.13 -2.52
N ASN A 60 9.72 9.43 -2.55
CA ASN A 60 9.78 10.24 -3.77
C ASN A 60 11.23 10.69 -4.05
N GLU A 61 12.23 10.10 -3.38
CA GLU A 61 13.63 10.49 -3.51
C GLU A 61 14.52 9.27 -3.66
N ILE A 62 15.43 9.30 -4.64
CA ILE A 62 16.37 8.23 -4.91
C ILE A 62 17.77 8.79 -4.84
N TYR A 63 18.53 8.34 -3.85
CA TYR A 63 19.94 8.68 -3.69
C TYR A 63 20.82 7.70 -4.48
N PRO A 64 22.00 8.12 -4.98
CA PRO A 64 22.89 7.28 -5.79
C PRO A 64 23.29 5.94 -5.14
N SER A 65 23.44 5.93 -3.80
CA SER A 65 23.75 4.73 -3.02
C SER A 65 22.51 4.01 -2.47
N GLY A 66 21.32 4.55 -2.71
CA GLY A 66 20.07 4.02 -2.19
C GLY A 66 19.61 2.78 -2.94
N GLN A 67 19.18 1.75 -2.19
CA GLN A 67 18.45 0.63 -2.79
C GLN A 67 16.98 1.01 -2.90
N VAL A 68 16.48 1.11 -4.14
CA VAL A 68 15.10 1.46 -4.44
C VAL A 68 14.50 0.42 -5.38
N VAL A 69 13.26 0.03 -5.08
CA VAL A 69 12.44 -0.83 -5.92
C VAL A 69 11.20 -0.04 -6.31
N ALA A 70 10.79 -0.14 -7.57
CA ALA A 70 9.50 0.40 -7.99
C ALA A 70 8.51 -0.74 -8.26
N THR A 71 7.29 -0.54 -7.80
CA THR A 71 6.15 -1.40 -8.12
C THR A 71 5.18 -0.64 -8.99
N VAL A 72 4.65 -1.30 -10.02
CA VAL A 72 3.55 -0.77 -10.83
C VAL A 72 2.35 -1.68 -10.70
N VAL A 73 1.21 -1.11 -10.33
CA VAL A 73 -0.12 -1.72 -10.27
C VAL A 73 -0.85 -1.39 -11.57
N LEU A 74 -1.17 -2.40 -12.38
CA LEU A 74 -1.91 -2.25 -13.64
C LEU A 74 -3.33 -2.78 -13.56
N ASP A 75 -4.25 -2.09 -14.23
CA ASP A 75 -5.53 -2.66 -14.64
C ASP A 75 -5.31 -3.64 -15.80
N LEU A 76 -5.83 -4.87 -15.68
CA LEU A 76 -5.66 -5.82 -16.78
C LEU A 76 -6.47 -5.41 -18.01
N PRO A 77 -5.90 -5.61 -19.21
CA PRO A 77 -6.65 -5.50 -20.44
C PRO A 77 -7.62 -6.68 -20.55
N LYS A 78 -8.70 -6.50 -21.32
CA LYS A 78 -9.56 -7.61 -21.70
C LYS A 78 -8.90 -8.41 -22.80
N PHE A 79 -8.72 -9.71 -22.60
CA PHE A 79 -8.10 -10.61 -23.58
C PHE A 79 -9.10 -11.12 -24.63
N ASP A 80 -10.06 -10.28 -25.01
CA ASP A 80 -11.19 -10.67 -25.87
C ASP A 80 -10.75 -10.92 -27.33
N GLU A 81 -9.77 -10.15 -27.80
CA GLU A 81 -9.31 -10.18 -29.20
C GLU A 81 -7.88 -10.73 -29.36
N ARG A 82 -7.11 -10.80 -28.27
CA ARG A 82 -5.65 -11.05 -28.33
C ARG A 82 -5.17 -11.95 -27.20
N PRO A 83 -4.22 -12.85 -27.50
CA PRO A 83 -3.63 -13.72 -26.48
C PRO A 83 -2.57 -13.00 -25.62
N PHE A 84 -2.14 -11.79 -25.99
CA PHE A 84 -1.17 -11.00 -25.23
C PHE A 84 -1.27 -9.49 -25.49
N TYR A 85 -0.73 -8.71 -24.56
CA TYR A 85 -0.54 -7.26 -24.63
C TYR A 85 0.91 -6.91 -24.30
N ASP A 86 1.49 -5.97 -25.06
CA ASP A 86 2.78 -5.38 -24.75
C ASP A 86 2.56 -4.10 -23.93
N ILE A 87 3.20 -4.04 -22.76
CA ILE A 87 3.19 -2.92 -21.82
C ILE A 87 4.42 -2.08 -22.09
N TYR A 88 4.19 -0.80 -22.32
CA TYR A 88 5.21 0.21 -22.47
C TYR A 88 5.22 1.06 -21.21
N GLY A 89 6.41 1.44 -20.75
CA GLY A 89 6.54 2.30 -19.59
C GLY A 89 7.58 3.39 -19.81
N THR A 90 7.36 4.52 -19.16
CA THR A 90 8.31 5.63 -19.09
C THR A 90 8.44 6.05 -17.64
N ILE A 91 9.67 6.13 -17.14
CA ILE A 91 9.97 6.75 -15.86
C ILE A 91 10.32 8.21 -16.12
N VAL A 92 9.54 9.11 -15.54
CA VAL A 92 9.83 10.55 -15.50
C VAL A 92 10.40 10.88 -14.13
N TYR A 93 11.41 11.72 -14.08
CA TYR A 93 12.10 12.06 -12.84
C TYR A 93 12.83 13.39 -12.93
N GLU A 94 13.19 13.96 -11.78
CA GLU A 94 13.84 15.26 -11.67
C GLU A 94 15.27 15.13 -11.12
N VAL A 95 16.24 15.81 -11.75
CA VAL A 95 17.61 15.97 -11.23
C VAL A 95 18.00 17.43 -11.40
N GLU A 96 18.43 18.09 -10.32
CA GLU A 96 18.84 19.51 -10.32
C GLU A 96 17.79 20.43 -10.99
N GLU A 97 16.52 20.28 -10.60
CA GLU A 97 15.38 21.06 -11.14
C GLU A 97 15.12 20.86 -12.65
N ARG A 98 15.71 19.82 -13.25
CA ARG A 98 15.46 19.44 -14.65
C ARG A 98 14.76 18.10 -14.72
N GLU A 99 13.77 18.02 -15.57
CA GLU A 99 13.02 16.79 -15.84
C GLU A 99 13.74 15.94 -16.90
N TYR A 100 13.77 14.64 -16.65
CA TYR A 100 14.32 13.64 -17.54
C TYR A 100 13.34 12.48 -17.66
N GLN A 101 13.51 11.70 -18.72
CA GLN A 101 12.73 10.49 -18.97
C GLN A 101 13.62 9.33 -19.39
N ILE A 102 13.26 8.13 -18.97
CA ILE A 102 13.87 6.88 -19.42
C ILE A 102 12.78 5.85 -19.69
N SER A 103 12.92 5.10 -20.78
CA SER A 103 11.98 4.03 -21.11
C SER A 103 12.20 2.82 -20.22
N VAL A 104 11.10 2.23 -19.79
CA VAL A 104 11.07 0.90 -19.18
C VAL A 104 11.10 -0.13 -20.32
N PRO A 105 11.86 -1.22 -20.20
CA PRO A 105 11.80 -2.36 -21.11
C PRO A 105 10.36 -2.81 -21.32
N VAL A 106 10.03 -3.13 -22.57
CA VAL A 106 8.70 -3.61 -22.93
C VAL A 106 8.43 -4.92 -22.22
N ILE A 107 7.30 -4.98 -21.51
CA ILE A 107 6.88 -6.18 -20.79
C ILE A 107 5.71 -6.80 -21.53
N ARG A 108 5.82 -8.08 -21.90
CA ARG A 108 4.72 -8.81 -22.53
C ARG A 108 3.88 -9.51 -21.48
N LEU A 109 2.58 -9.26 -21.51
CA LEU A 109 1.56 -9.87 -20.66
C LEU A 109 0.67 -10.79 -21.51
N LYS A 110 0.70 -12.09 -21.25
CA LYS A 110 -0.14 -13.09 -21.93
C LYS A 110 -1.38 -13.45 -21.11
N ILE A 111 -2.36 -14.06 -21.76
CA ILE A 111 -3.55 -14.58 -21.07
C ILE A 111 -3.18 -15.67 -20.06
N ASP A 112 -2.27 -16.58 -20.40
CA ASP A 112 -1.80 -17.64 -19.50
C ASP A 112 -1.15 -17.06 -18.24
N ASP A 113 -0.48 -15.92 -18.37
CA ASP A 113 0.11 -15.22 -17.23
C ASP A 113 -0.96 -14.75 -16.23
N THR A 114 -2.20 -14.54 -16.67
CA THR A 114 -3.34 -14.18 -15.80
C THR A 114 -3.89 -15.37 -15.03
N ILE A 115 -3.66 -16.59 -15.52
CA ILE A 115 -4.15 -17.85 -14.94
C ILE A 115 -3.05 -18.50 -14.08
N ASP A 116 -1.82 -18.56 -14.59
CA ASP A 116 -0.71 -19.35 -14.02
C ASP A 116 0.15 -18.57 -13.00
N SER A 117 -0.30 -17.40 -12.55
CA SER A 117 0.40 -16.61 -11.52
C SER A 117 1.84 -16.17 -11.88
N GLY A 118 2.24 -16.27 -13.15
CA GLY A 118 3.62 -16.01 -13.60
C GLY A 118 4.09 -14.56 -13.39
N TYR A 119 3.13 -13.62 -13.34
CA TYR A 119 3.33 -12.18 -13.16
C TYR A 119 2.41 -11.60 -12.06
N GLN A 120 1.76 -12.48 -11.28
CA GLN A 120 1.05 -12.07 -10.08
C GLN A 120 2.02 -12.08 -8.90
N VAL A 121 1.65 -11.38 -7.82
CA VAL A 121 2.23 -11.68 -6.51
C VAL A 121 2.01 -13.16 -6.27
N LYS A 122 3.07 -13.95 -6.17
CA LYS A 122 2.95 -15.34 -5.74
C LYS A 122 2.59 -15.32 -4.26
N PHE A 123 1.30 -15.20 -3.98
CA PHE A 123 0.77 -15.39 -2.64
C PHE A 123 1.02 -16.84 -2.22
N LEU A 124 1.17 -17.05 -0.90
CA LEU A 124 1.67 -18.26 -0.25
C LEU A 124 1.17 -19.62 -0.79
N ASN A 125 0.05 -19.69 -1.50
CA ASN A 125 -0.45 -20.91 -2.16
C ASN A 125 0.44 -21.45 -3.28
N HIS A 126 1.31 -20.61 -3.86
CA HIS A 126 2.14 -20.97 -5.03
C HIS A 126 3.64 -21.02 -4.73
N VAL A 127 4.02 -20.77 -3.48
CA VAL A 127 5.41 -20.78 -3.03
C VAL A 127 5.62 -22.02 -2.18
N ASP A 128 6.65 -22.79 -2.49
CA ASP A 128 7.07 -23.92 -1.66
C ASP A 128 7.31 -23.42 -0.22
N PRO A 129 6.66 -24.00 0.82
CA PRO A 129 6.85 -23.63 2.21
C PRO A 129 8.32 -23.64 2.66
N THR A 130 9.18 -24.44 2.00
CA THR A 130 10.62 -24.49 2.27
C THR A 130 11.38 -23.25 1.77
N ARG A 131 10.84 -22.58 0.74
CA ARG A 131 11.39 -21.35 0.14
C ARG A 131 10.75 -20.08 0.70
N MET A 132 9.75 -20.20 1.58
CA MET A 132 9.11 -19.08 2.28
C MET A 132 10.00 -18.37 3.31
N LYS A 133 11.28 -18.72 3.38
CA LYS A 133 12.31 -17.98 4.15
C LYS A 133 13.28 -17.23 3.25
N ASP A 134 13.20 -17.43 1.93
CA ASP A 134 14.06 -16.77 0.98
C ASP A 134 13.59 -15.32 0.80
N VAL A 135 14.40 -14.37 1.27
CA VAL A 135 14.13 -12.92 1.17
C VAL A 135 13.76 -12.49 -0.25
N HIS A 136 14.46 -13.03 -1.26
CA HIS A 136 14.21 -12.74 -2.67
C HIS A 136 12.82 -13.19 -3.16
N VAL A 137 12.14 -14.08 -2.43
CA VAL A 137 10.78 -14.53 -2.73
C VAL A 137 9.75 -13.71 -1.95
N ILE A 138 10.06 -13.35 -0.70
CA ILE A 138 9.12 -12.70 0.23
C ILE A 138 9.04 -11.19 0.00
N SER A 139 10.17 -10.53 -0.26
CA SER A 139 10.25 -9.07 -0.41
C SER A 139 9.35 -8.55 -1.54
N PRO A 140 9.36 -9.14 -2.76
CA PRO A 140 8.39 -8.82 -3.81
C PRO A 140 6.93 -8.96 -3.37
N MET A 141 6.63 -10.00 -2.58
CA MET A 141 5.27 -10.26 -2.10
C MET A 141 4.79 -9.20 -1.12
N ILE A 142 5.63 -8.79 -0.18
CA ILE A 142 5.33 -7.73 0.78
C ILE A 142 5.08 -6.41 0.04
N LEU A 143 5.99 -6.04 -0.87
CA LEU A 143 5.86 -4.79 -1.63
C LEU A 143 4.56 -4.76 -2.42
N ALA A 144 4.23 -5.84 -3.10
CA ALA A 144 3.01 -5.89 -3.89
C ALA A 144 1.73 -5.84 -3.04
N LEU A 145 1.69 -6.51 -1.89
CA LEU A 145 0.57 -6.35 -0.94
C LEU A 145 0.42 -4.88 -0.53
N ARG A 146 1.53 -4.24 -0.18
CA ARG A 146 1.54 -2.84 0.27
C ARG A 146 1.09 -1.87 -0.80
N SER A 147 1.50 -2.06 -2.05
CA SER A 147 1.10 -1.19 -3.18
C SER A 147 -0.40 -1.21 -3.49
N THR A 148 -1.18 -2.14 -2.93
CA THR A 148 -2.66 -2.18 -3.05
C THR A 148 -3.38 -2.10 -1.70
N SER A 149 -2.62 -1.81 -0.65
CA SER A 149 -3.14 -1.71 0.70
C SER A 149 -3.20 -0.27 1.16
N ILE A 150 -4.13 -0.01 2.07
CA ILE A 150 -4.01 1.10 2.99
C ILE A 150 -3.14 0.67 4.18
N GLU A 151 -2.37 1.61 4.71
CA GLU A 151 -1.46 1.36 5.83
C GLU A 151 -1.88 2.18 7.05
N LYS A 152 -1.75 1.59 8.23
CA LYS A 152 -1.92 2.29 9.50
C LYS A 152 -0.88 1.81 10.50
N ASN A 153 -0.21 2.77 11.12
CA ASN A 153 0.71 2.49 12.22
C ASN A 153 -0.06 2.55 13.54
N VAL A 154 0.20 1.61 14.45
CA VAL A 154 -0.36 1.60 15.80
C VAL A 154 0.73 1.32 16.81
N ASP A 155 0.71 2.04 17.93
CA ASP A 155 1.63 1.78 19.05
C ASP A 155 1.01 0.77 20.01
N ILE A 156 1.81 -0.21 20.38
CA ILE A 156 1.41 -1.28 21.30
C ILE A 156 2.41 -1.50 22.44
N GLN A 157 3.54 -0.80 22.46
CA GLN A 157 4.52 -0.78 23.57
C GLN A 157 4.96 -2.16 24.10
N MET A 158 5.14 -3.16 23.23
CA MET A 158 5.42 -4.56 23.64
C MET A 158 6.68 -4.72 24.51
N LYS A 159 7.74 -3.95 24.27
CA LYS A 159 8.98 -4.01 25.07
C LYS A 159 8.84 -3.60 26.53
N ARG A 160 7.89 -2.72 26.86
CA ARG A 160 7.68 -2.24 28.23
C ARG A 160 6.93 -3.27 29.08
N ASP A 161 6.14 -4.13 28.45
CA ASP A 161 5.27 -5.09 29.13
C ASP A 161 5.31 -6.47 28.43
N PRO A 162 5.99 -7.48 29.03
CA PRO A 162 6.03 -8.83 28.50
C PRO A 162 4.65 -9.49 28.31
N GLU A 163 3.62 -9.09 29.07
CA GLU A 163 2.26 -9.60 28.91
C GLU A 163 1.64 -9.13 27.59
N ARG A 164 1.96 -7.91 27.13
CA ARG A 164 1.51 -7.40 25.81
C ARG A 164 2.04 -8.23 24.66
N LYS A 165 3.29 -8.69 24.76
CA LYS A 165 3.84 -9.62 23.76
C LYS A 165 3.06 -10.93 23.73
N LYS A 166 2.69 -11.48 24.89
CA LYS A 166 1.84 -12.69 24.97
C LYS A 166 0.46 -12.45 24.37
N HIS A 167 -0.15 -11.29 24.64
CA HIS A 167 -1.44 -10.91 24.06
C HIS A 167 -1.37 -10.82 22.54
N PHE A 168 -0.30 -10.23 21.98
CA PHE A 168 -0.11 -10.18 20.54
C PHE A 168 0.05 -11.58 19.92
N LEU A 169 0.89 -12.43 20.51
CA LEU A 169 1.05 -13.81 20.03
C LEU A 169 -0.28 -14.58 20.07
N LYS A 170 -1.10 -14.36 21.10
CA LYS A 170 -2.44 -14.92 21.21
C LYS A 170 -3.38 -14.38 20.13
N PHE A 171 -3.32 -13.08 19.83
CA PHE A 171 -4.05 -12.44 18.74
C PHE A 171 -3.68 -13.07 17.39
N LEU A 172 -2.38 -13.14 17.06
CA LEU A 172 -1.89 -13.71 15.81
C LEU A 172 -2.38 -15.16 15.65
N LYS A 173 -2.25 -15.96 16.70
CA LYS A 173 -2.71 -17.36 16.70
C LYS A 173 -4.22 -17.48 16.54
N LYS A 174 -5.02 -16.67 17.24
CA LYS A 174 -6.49 -16.71 17.18
C LYS A 174 -7.00 -16.42 15.76
N TYR A 175 -6.36 -15.47 15.07
CA TYR A 175 -6.79 -15.03 13.73
C TYR A 175 -5.96 -15.62 12.58
N SER A 176 -5.16 -16.65 12.87
CA SER A 176 -4.37 -17.41 11.88
C SER A 176 -3.37 -16.58 11.09
N PHE A 177 -2.76 -15.58 11.72
CA PHE A 177 -1.60 -14.91 11.16
C PHE A 177 -0.39 -15.83 11.25
N GLN A 178 0.27 -16.04 10.12
CA GLN A 178 1.48 -16.83 10.00
C GLN A 178 2.69 -15.91 9.86
N GLU A 179 3.79 -16.24 10.53
CA GLU A 179 5.05 -15.55 10.33
C GLU A 179 5.66 -15.98 8.99
N ILE A 180 5.81 -15.02 8.08
CA ILE A 180 6.42 -15.24 6.76
C ILE A 180 7.89 -14.77 6.74
N HIS A 181 8.23 -13.82 7.61
CA HIS A 181 9.60 -13.40 7.88
C HIS A 181 9.65 -12.90 9.32
N THR A 182 10.84 -12.82 9.92
CA THR A 182 11.01 -12.21 11.25
C THR A 182 10.32 -10.85 11.30
N ASN A 183 9.44 -10.69 12.29
CA ASN A 183 8.61 -9.50 12.51
C ASN A 183 7.57 -9.19 11.44
N VAL A 184 7.31 -10.10 10.49
CA VAL A 184 6.30 -9.92 9.44
C VAL A 184 5.33 -11.09 9.46
N HIS A 185 4.06 -10.76 9.68
CA HIS A 185 2.98 -11.71 9.82
C HIS A 185 1.90 -11.46 8.77
N PHE A 186 1.41 -12.53 8.15
CA PHE A 186 0.43 -12.46 7.09
C PHE A 186 -0.69 -13.47 7.32
N VAL A 187 -1.92 -13.12 6.94
CA VAL A 187 -3.07 -14.01 7.01
C VAL A 187 -3.62 -14.28 5.61
N GLN A 188 -3.69 -15.56 5.27
CA GLN A 188 -3.90 -15.99 3.89
C GLN A 188 -5.37 -16.19 3.51
N THR A 189 -6.20 -16.78 4.38
CA THR A 189 -7.53 -17.29 3.98
C THR A 189 -8.67 -16.96 4.94
N THR A 190 -8.41 -16.21 6.02
CA THR A 190 -9.42 -16.02 7.08
C THR A 190 -10.40 -14.90 6.73
N GLY A 191 -11.44 -15.21 5.96
CA GLY A 191 -12.64 -14.36 5.80
C GLY A 191 -12.32 -12.88 5.53
N CYS A 192 -12.83 -11.98 6.38
CA CYS A 192 -12.61 -10.53 6.23
C CYS A 192 -11.17 -10.07 6.49
N LEU A 193 -10.29 -10.91 7.03
CA LEU A 193 -8.88 -10.60 7.28
C LEU A 193 -7.96 -11.05 6.14
N MET A 194 -8.50 -11.73 5.11
CA MET A 194 -7.74 -12.22 3.97
C MET A 194 -6.79 -11.16 3.38
N HIS A 195 -5.53 -11.56 3.19
CA HIS A 195 -4.44 -10.74 2.67
C HIS A 195 -4.02 -9.54 3.56
N CYS A 196 -4.34 -9.56 4.85
CA CYS A 196 -3.80 -8.59 5.80
C CYS A 196 -2.34 -8.92 6.13
N LEU A 197 -1.52 -7.86 6.20
CA LEU A 197 -0.13 -7.90 6.66
C LEU A 197 0.00 -7.13 7.97
N ILE A 198 0.77 -7.66 8.91
CA ILE A 198 1.19 -6.98 10.14
C ILE A 198 2.70 -7.05 10.23
N GLU A 199 3.35 -5.90 10.24
CA GLU A 199 4.79 -5.74 10.43
C GLU A 199 5.08 -5.14 11.80
N ILE A 200 5.96 -5.76 12.58
CA ILE A 200 6.53 -5.13 13.78
C ILE A 200 7.71 -4.29 13.32
N LEU A 201 7.53 -2.97 13.29
CA LEU A 201 8.54 -2.05 12.78
C LEU A 201 9.77 -2.03 13.70
N PRO A 202 10.98 -1.89 13.14
CA PRO A 202 12.16 -1.65 13.96
C PRO A 202 11.99 -0.34 14.74
N ILE A 203 12.51 -0.33 15.97
CA ILE A 203 12.45 0.86 16.82
C ILE A 203 13.32 1.94 16.18
N SER A 204 12.70 3.06 15.86
CA SER A 204 13.42 4.25 15.42
C SER A 204 14.28 4.78 16.58
N PRO A 205 15.50 5.27 16.33
CA PRO A 205 16.29 5.96 17.35
C PRO A 205 15.55 7.15 18.00
N VAL A 206 14.57 7.72 17.28
CA VAL A 206 13.77 8.87 17.70
C VAL A 206 12.52 8.42 18.45
N GLU A 207 11.80 7.44 17.91
CA GLU A 207 10.57 6.92 18.48
C GLU A 207 10.91 5.67 19.29
N LYS A 208 11.15 5.83 20.59
CA LYS A 208 11.56 4.77 21.53
C LYS A 208 10.48 3.69 21.77
N GLU A 209 9.53 3.53 20.87
CA GLU A 209 8.34 2.70 21.02
C GLU A 209 8.17 1.77 19.81
N GLU A 210 7.70 0.55 20.07
CA GLU A 210 7.48 -0.46 19.03
C GLU A 210 6.12 -0.23 18.38
N LYS A 211 6.15 0.12 17.10
CA LYS A 211 4.96 0.30 16.29
C LYS A 211 4.67 -0.94 15.47
N LEU A 212 3.40 -1.29 15.34
CA LEU A 212 2.94 -2.17 14.28
C LEU A 212 2.56 -1.34 13.07
N ARG A 213 2.95 -1.78 11.87
CA ARG A 213 2.31 -1.37 10.64
C ARG A 213 1.32 -2.44 10.22
N ILE A 214 0.09 -2.04 10.02
CA ILE A 214 -0.98 -2.89 9.51
C ILE A 214 -1.21 -2.48 8.07
N SER A 215 -1.19 -3.43 7.13
CA SER A 215 -1.58 -3.21 5.73
C SER A 215 -2.81 -4.05 5.42
N SER A 216 -3.83 -3.40 4.88
CA SER A 216 -5.12 -4.03 4.56
C SER A 216 -5.68 -3.51 3.24
N ARG A 217 -6.54 -4.28 2.59
CA ARG A 217 -7.11 -3.93 1.28
C ARG A 217 -8.17 -2.82 1.31
N SER A 218 -8.70 -2.48 2.49
CA SER A 218 -9.78 -1.48 2.60
C SER A 218 -9.87 -0.90 4.00
N ASN A 219 -10.42 0.31 4.11
CA ASN A 219 -10.71 0.96 5.40
C ASN A 219 -11.61 0.10 6.29
N HIS A 220 -12.55 -0.64 5.69
CA HIS A 220 -13.42 -1.55 6.44
C HIS A 220 -12.61 -2.68 7.10
N GLN A 221 -11.71 -3.32 6.34
CA GLN A 221 -10.83 -4.36 6.87
C GLN A 221 -9.91 -3.82 7.97
N MET A 222 -9.31 -2.65 7.75
CA MET A 222 -8.47 -1.97 8.75
C MET A 222 -9.22 -1.74 10.07
N ASN A 223 -10.44 -1.22 10.00
CA ASN A 223 -11.25 -0.94 11.17
C ASN A 223 -11.60 -2.20 11.95
N ILE A 224 -11.86 -3.31 11.27
CA ILE A 224 -12.06 -4.62 11.93
C ILE A 224 -10.79 -5.01 12.68
N ILE A 225 -9.62 -4.99 12.03
CA ILE A 225 -8.35 -5.39 12.66
C ILE A 225 -8.06 -4.54 13.89
N ILE A 226 -8.22 -3.23 13.80
CA ILE A 226 -8.04 -2.30 14.92
C ILE A 226 -9.02 -2.63 16.05
N GLY A 227 -10.30 -2.87 15.73
CA GLY A 227 -11.30 -3.28 16.72
C GLY A 227 -10.91 -4.57 17.44
N LEU A 228 -10.45 -5.57 16.69
CA LEU A 228 -9.98 -6.83 17.26
C LEU A 228 -8.71 -6.66 18.10
N LEU A 229 -7.78 -5.78 17.69
CA LEU A 229 -6.58 -5.46 18.47
C LEU A 229 -6.94 -4.77 19.79
N ARG A 230 -7.95 -3.90 19.81
CA ARG A 230 -8.42 -3.22 21.04
C ARG A 230 -8.92 -4.18 22.12
N GLU A 231 -9.39 -5.38 21.76
CA GLU A 231 -9.72 -6.43 22.75
C GLU A 231 -8.49 -6.89 23.53
N TYR A 232 -7.30 -6.81 22.93
CA TYR A 232 -6.03 -7.24 23.52
C TYR A 232 -5.20 -6.06 24.06
N PHE A 233 -5.42 -4.88 23.50
CA PHE A 233 -4.76 -3.62 23.83
C PHE A 233 -5.82 -2.52 24.01
N PRO A 234 -6.50 -2.46 25.17
CA PRO A 234 -7.59 -1.49 25.38
C PRO A 234 -7.14 -0.03 25.28
N ASP A 235 -5.86 0.23 25.53
CA ASP A 235 -5.19 1.52 25.45
C ASP A 235 -4.56 1.81 24.08
N LEU A 236 -4.88 1.02 23.05
CA LEU A 236 -4.37 1.21 21.69
C LEU A 236 -4.71 2.61 21.18
N LEU A 237 -3.68 3.46 21.09
CA LEU A 237 -3.78 4.78 20.49
C LEU A 237 -3.78 4.61 18.97
N THR A 238 -4.91 4.92 18.35
CA THR A 238 -4.99 5.11 16.90
C THR A 238 -4.93 6.60 16.60
N GLU A 239 -4.04 7.01 15.70
CA GLU A 239 -3.83 8.43 15.33
C GLU A 239 -5.08 9.14 14.75
N GLU A 240 -6.18 8.43 14.55
CA GLU A 240 -7.48 8.99 14.19
C GLU A 240 -8.52 8.68 15.27
N ASN A 241 -8.54 9.50 16.30
CA ASN A 241 -9.78 9.70 17.06
C ASN A 241 -10.49 10.88 16.40
N VAL A 242 -11.11 10.64 15.24
CA VAL A 242 -12.10 11.59 14.71
C VAL A 242 -13.22 11.63 15.74
N ASN A 243 -13.26 12.69 16.56
CA ASN A 243 -14.32 12.86 17.53
C ASN A 243 -15.64 12.98 16.75
N PRO A 244 -16.55 11.99 16.85
CA PRO A 244 -17.77 11.99 16.05
C PRO A 244 -18.67 13.19 16.39
N VAL A 245 -18.58 13.70 17.63
CA VAL A 245 -19.27 14.94 18.04
C VAL A 245 -18.68 16.14 17.30
N ASN A 246 -17.36 16.21 17.19
CA ASN A 246 -16.71 17.31 16.46
C ASN A 246 -17.03 17.25 14.96
N ALA A 247 -16.95 16.06 14.35
CA ALA A 247 -17.34 15.87 12.95
C ALA A 247 -18.82 16.26 12.71
N ALA A 248 -19.73 15.85 13.60
CA ALA A 248 -21.13 16.22 13.52
C ALA A 248 -21.36 17.74 13.70
N MET A 249 -20.61 18.40 14.60
CA MET A 249 -20.68 19.85 14.77
C MET A 249 -20.20 20.60 13.53
N VAL A 250 -19.06 20.20 12.95
CA VAL A 250 -18.50 20.84 11.75
C VAL A 250 -19.46 20.65 10.55
N LEU A 251 -20.03 19.45 10.38
CA LEU A 251 -21.05 19.19 9.36
C LEU A 251 -22.33 20.03 9.58
N MET A 252 -22.77 20.19 10.83
CA MET A 252 -23.94 21.00 11.16
C MET A 252 -23.72 22.49 10.85
N GLU A 253 -22.51 23.01 11.07
CA GLU A 253 -22.18 24.39 10.67
C GLU A 253 -22.14 24.57 9.15
N GLU A 254 -21.62 23.59 8.40
CA GLU A 254 -21.69 23.60 6.94
C GLU A 254 -23.15 23.64 6.44
N LEU A 255 -24.01 22.76 6.96
CA LEU A 255 -25.44 22.72 6.61
C LEU A 255 -26.16 24.04 6.93
N LYS A 256 -25.82 24.70 8.04
CA LYS A 256 -26.37 26.04 8.36
C LYS A 256 -25.97 27.08 7.32
N LEU A 257 -24.77 27.02 6.76
CA LEU A 257 -24.30 27.95 5.73
C LEU A 257 -25.02 27.75 4.39
N TYR A 258 -25.43 26.52 4.06
CA TYR A 258 -26.32 26.24 2.94
C TYR A 258 -27.70 26.84 3.15
N LEU A 259 -28.29 26.64 4.33
CA LEU A 259 -29.64 27.11 4.67
C LEU A 259 -29.76 28.64 4.76
N LYS A 260 -28.68 29.34 5.16
CA LYS A 260 -28.66 30.81 5.37
C LYS A 260 -28.38 31.65 4.11
N ASP A 261 -28.33 31.03 2.95
CA ASP A 261 -27.94 31.65 1.68
C ASP A 261 -26.64 32.49 1.71
N THR A 262 -25.64 31.98 2.43
CA THR A 262 -24.36 32.67 2.60
C THR A 262 -23.50 32.65 1.33
N SER A 263 -22.51 33.56 1.27
CA SER A 263 -21.62 33.70 0.12
C SER A 263 -20.91 32.39 -0.23
N THR A 264 -20.65 32.20 -1.53
CA THR A 264 -19.95 31.03 -2.07
C THR A 264 -18.59 30.79 -1.42
N ALA A 265 -17.88 31.86 -1.04
CA ALA A 265 -16.59 31.76 -0.35
C ALA A 265 -16.71 31.10 1.04
N ASN A 266 -17.74 31.46 1.81
CA ASN A 266 -17.96 30.87 3.14
C ASN A 266 -18.36 29.39 3.05
N ARG A 267 -19.16 29.04 2.03
CA ARG A 267 -19.51 27.64 1.75
C ARG A 267 -18.29 26.81 1.35
N GLN A 268 -17.38 27.37 0.55
CA GLN A 268 -16.14 26.69 0.15
C GLN A 268 -15.17 26.49 1.33
N LEU A 269 -15.03 27.47 2.21
CA LEU A 269 -14.21 27.32 3.42
C LEU A 269 -14.77 26.25 4.37
N ALA A 270 -16.09 26.16 4.49
CA ALA A 270 -16.73 25.13 5.30
C ALA A 270 -16.57 23.72 4.72
N ARG A 271 -16.67 23.57 3.38
CA ARG A 271 -16.38 22.31 2.67
C ARG A 271 -14.94 21.82 2.88
N ILE A 272 -13.97 22.73 2.91
CA ILE A 272 -12.57 22.39 3.20
C ILE A 272 -12.43 21.83 4.62
N ALA A 273 -13.22 22.33 5.57
CA ALA A 273 -13.17 21.88 6.97
C ALA A 273 -13.88 20.53 7.20
N THR A 274 -14.91 20.21 6.41
CA THR A 274 -15.66 18.94 6.52
C THR A 274 -15.11 17.84 5.63
N ASP A 275 -14.37 18.17 4.58
CA ASP A 275 -13.87 17.25 3.53
C ASP A 275 -14.98 16.36 2.92
N LEU A 276 -16.24 16.78 3.07
CA LEU A 276 -17.41 16.09 2.56
C LEU A 276 -17.84 16.79 1.27
N VAL A 277 -17.60 16.14 0.13
CA VAL A 277 -18.19 16.57 -1.14
C VAL A 277 -19.67 16.18 -1.12
N ILE A 278 -20.53 17.05 -0.57
CA ILE A 278 -21.97 16.95 -0.77
C ILE A 278 -22.29 17.66 -2.11
N PRO A 279 -22.76 16.93 -3.14
CA PRO A 279 -23.14 17.52 -4.43
C PRO A 279 -24.29 18.51 -4.30
#